data_AF-A0A0H5D980-F1
#
_entry.id   AF-A0A0H5D980-F1
#
_cell.length_a   1.000
_cell.length_b   1.000
_cell.length_c   1.000
_cell.angle_alpha   90.00
_cell.angle_beta   90.00
_cell.angle_gamma   90.00
#
_symmetry.space_group_name_H-M   'P 1'
#
loop_
_entity.id
_entity.type
_entity.pdbx_description
1 polymer ?
#
loop_
_entity_poly.entity_id
_entity_poly.type
_entity_poly.pdbx_seq_one_letter_code
_entity_poly.pdbx_strand_id
1 'polypeptide(L)'
;MSTTRLVLVCGPRHESTRMLSTQLMTGLPATVVVHHDLRRVADGVVRRRLRLGRADTTTTIELAHGCVARALREDLLPLLRALCADPRVERIVLHLDPIVEPAPVCWALGNVLVGAATILDVADIEAVIAAVDPATWLEDATSDVPISECGYGVMGDGPTLAQVVVGQVGFADAVVLTTAAETWPAAQVNAVLDRLAPGAARVVLGGVEPLPLLAAIPDNARRGQMNPTALIPPFAVRGPVLFCPGSLAIG
;
A
#
# COMPACT_ATOMS: atom_id res chain seq x y z
N MET A 1 -8.44 -25.66 -2.28
CA MET A 1 -8.82 -24.44 -3.01
C MET A 1 -7.60 -23.53 -3.00
N SER A 2 -7.24 -22.91 -4.12
CA SER A 2 -6.10 -21.98 -4.16
C SER A 2 -6.45 -20.75 -3.32
N THR A 3 -5.62 -20.40 -2.35
CA THR A 3 -5.74 -19.14 -1.60
C THR A 3 -5.40 -17.97 -2.53
N THR A 4 -6.22 -16.91 -2.53
CA THR A 4 -5.95 -15.70 -3.31
C THR A 4 -4.71 -14.99 -2.77
N ARG A 5 -3.83 -14.54 -3.66
CA ARG A 5 -2.60 -13.83 -3.28
C ARG A 5 -2.78 -12.33 -3.31
N LEU A 6 -2.30 -11.63 -2.29
CA LEU A 6 -2.33 -10.17 -2.20
C LEU A 6 -0.93 -9.59 -2.39
N VAL A 7 -0.80 -8.63 -3.29
CA VAL A 7 0.42 -7.81 -3.43
C VAL A 7 0.05 -6.37 -3.16
N LEU A 8 0.65 -5.76 -2.15
CA LEU A 8 0.46 -4.33 -1.86
C LEU A 8 1.55 -3.54 -2.58
N VAL A 9 1.15 -2.52 -3.33
CA VAL A 9 2.05 -1.57 -4.00
C VAL A 9 1.85 -0.19 -3.38
N CYS A 10 2.92 0.38 -2.86
CA CYS A 10 2.93 1.70 -2.21
C CYS A 10 4.07 2.58 -2.74
N GLY A 11 4.02 3.87 -2.44
CA GLY A 11 5.05 4.84 -2.83
C GLY A 11 4.46 6.24 -3.06
N PRO A 12 5.27 7.31 -2.91
CA PRO A 12 4.78 8.68 -2.97
C PRO A 12 4.39 9.16 -4.37
N ARG A 13 4.79 8.44 -5.43
CA ARG A 13 4.59 8.85 -6.82
C ARG A 13 3.54 7.97 -7.49
N HIS A 14 2.43 8.59 -7.91
CA HIS A 14 1.32 7.90 -8.59
C HIS A 14 1.76 7.18 -9.87
N GLU A 15 2.66 7.79 -10.65
CA GLU A 15 3.11 7.22 -11.93
C GLU A 15 3.89 5.93 -11.72
N SER A 16 4.86 5.94 -10.80
CA SER A 16 5.72 4.80 -10.49
C SER A 16 4.90 3.61 -9.95
N THR A 17 4.00 3.87 -9.00
CA THR A 17 3.13 2.84 -8.41
C THR A 17 2.10 2.31 -9.42
N ARG A 18 1.56 3.18 -10.30
CA ARG A 18 0.67 2.77 -11.39
C ARG A 18 1.39 1.91 -12.44
N MET A 19 2.62 2.27 -12.80
CA MET A 19 3.41 1.52 -13.77
C MET A 19 3.74 0.14 -13.23
N LEU A 20 4.25 0.06 -11.99
CA LEU A 20 4.51 -1.20 -11.31
C LEU A 20 3.25 -2.07 -11.18
N SER A 21 2.14 -1.50 -10.72
CA SER A 21 0.86 -2.23 -10.62
C SER A 21 0.37 -2.74 -11.98
N THR A 22 0.61 -1.98 -13.04
CA THR A 22 0.27 -2.40 -14.41
C THR A 22 1.18 -3.55 -14.88
N GLN A 23 2.48 -3.47 -14.63
CA GLN A 23 3.42 -4.54 -14.95
C GLN A 23 3.04 -5.85 -14.22
N LEU A 24 2.74 -5.78 -12.92
CA LEU A 24 2.26 -6.92 -12.14
C LEU A 24 0.98 -7.51 -12.73
N MET A 25 0.00 -6.68 -13.08
CA MET A 25 -1.26 -7.12 -13.69
C MET A 25 -1.07 -7.82 -15.03
N THR A 26 -0.17 -7.31 -15.88
CA THR A 26 0.05 -7.86 -17.22
C THR A 26 0.98 -9.07 -17.24
N GLY A 27 1.91 -9.16 -16.28
CA GLY A 27 2.89 -10.24 -16.21
C GLY A 27 2.52 -11.39 -15.28
N LEU A 28 1.43 -11.27 -14.51
CA LEU A 28 0.93 -12.33 -13.64
C LEU A 28 -0.47 -12.79 -14.08
N PRO A 29 -0.77 -14.10 -14.05
CA PRO A 29 -2.07 -14.61 -14.45
C PRO A 29 -3.16 -14.13 -13.50
N ALA A 30 -4.39 -14.01 -14.02
CA ALA A 30 -5.63 -13.77 -13.26
C ALA A 30 -5.48 -12.70 -12.16
N THR A 31 -4.77 -11.62 -12.48
CA THR A 31 -4.43 -10.55 -11.53
C THR A 31 -5.35 -9.35 -11.72
N VAL A 32 -6.02 -8.94 -10.65
CA VAL A 32 -6.83 -7.72 -10.59
C VAL A 32 -6.06 -6.62 -9.86
N VAL A 33 -6.11 -5.39 -10.35
CA VAL A 33 -5.60 -4.22 -9.63
C VAL A 33 -6.76 -3.45 -9.03
N VAL A 34 -6.68 -3.15 -7.74
CA VAL A 34 -7.62 -2.31 -7.00
C VAL A 34 -6.88 -1.07 -6.53
N HIS A 35 -7.42 0.11 -6.85
CA HIS A 35 -6.91 1.39 -6.37
C HIS A 35 -8.06 2.22 -5.81
N HIS A 36 -7.89 2.77 -4.62
CA HIS A 36 -8.78 3.79 -4.05
C HIS A 36 -8.06 5.14 -4.14
N ASP A 37 -8.60 6.05 -4.96
CA ASP A 37 -8.16 7.43 -5.00
C ASP A 37 -8.82 8.21 -3.85
N LEU A 38 -7.99 8.66 -2.92
CA LEU A 38 -8.40 9.26 -1.65
C LEU A 38 -8.32 10.79 -1.65
N ARG A 39 -8.01 11.44 -2.78
CA ARG A 39 -7.82 12.90 -2.83
C ARG A 39 -9.03 13.70 -2.35
N ARG A 40 -10.25 13.16 -2.51
CA ARG A 40 -11.51 13.77 -2.07
C ARG A 40 -12.14 13.07 -0.86
N VAL A 41 -11.36 12.30 -0.11
CA VAL A 41 -11.90 11.54 1.02
C VAL A 41 -12.50 12.45 2.08
N ALA A 42 -11.93 13.64 2.36
CA ALA A 42 -12.52 14.65 3.25
C ALA A 42 -13.94 15.08 2.85
N ASP A 43 -14.24 15.12 1.55
CA ASP A 43 -15.57 15.43 1.01
C ASP A 43 -16.54 14.24 1.14
N GLY A 44 -16.09 13.12 1.72
CA GLY A 44 -16.82 11.86 1.72
C GLY A 44 -16.79 11.13 0.38
N VAL A 45 -15.86 11.44 -0.54
CA VAL A 45 -15.83 10.85 -1.88
C VAL A 45 -14.56 10.02 -2.09
N VAL A 46 -14.74 8.76 -2.45
CA VAL A 46 -13.63 7.87 -2.86
C VAL A 46 -13.88 7.35 -4.26
N ARG A 47 -12.87 7.39 -5.12
CA ARG A 47 -12.94 6.81 -6.45
C ARG A 47 -12.18 5.50 -6.46
N ARG A 48 -12.90 4.38 -6.47
CA ARG A 48 -12.30 3.07 -6.62
C ARG A 48 -12.16 2.72 -8.10
N ARG A 49 -10.96 2.38 -8.53
CA ARG A 49 -10.68 1.81 -9.85
C ARG A 49 -10.33 0.33 -9.71
N LEU A 50 -10.94 -0.50 -10.54
CA LEU A 50 -10.69 -1.93 -10.65
C LEU A 50 -10.30 -2.27 -12.09
N ARG A 51 -9.16 -2.96 -12.25
CA ARG A 51 -8.65 -3.38 -13.57
C ARG A 51 -8.41 -4.88 -13.60
N LEU A 52 -8.99 -5.58 -14.57
CA LEU A 52 -8.81 -7.01 -14.79
C LEU A 52 -8.82 -7.29 -16.30
N GLY A 53 -7.68 -7.74 -16.84
CA GLY A 53 -7.51 -7.91 -18.28
C GLY A 53 -7.75 -6.58 -19.03
N ARG A 54 -8.75 -6.57 -19.93
CA ARG A 54 -9.17 -5.36 -20.67
C ARG A 54 -10.24 -4.53 -19.95
N ALA A 55 -10.83 -5.05 -18.88
CA ALA A 55 -11.84 -4.33 -18.11
C ALA A 55 -11.16 -3.29 -17.20
N ASP A 56 -11.70 -2.08 -17.21
CA ASP A 56 -11.25 -0.96 -16.40
C ASP A 56 -12.47 -0.18 -15.93
N THR A 57 -12.83 -0.34 -14.66
CA THR A 57 -14.06 0.21 -14.09
C THR A 57 -13.70 1.17 -12.96
N THR A 58 -14.30 2.36 -12.99
CA THR A 58 -14.21 3.32 -11.89
C THR A 58 -15.58 3.47 -11.24
N THR A 59 -15.65 3.26 -9.93
CA THR A 59 -16.85 3.43 -9.10
C THR A 59 -16.62 4.60 -8.15
N THR A 60 -17.59 5.49 -8.04
CA THR A 60 -17.61 6.53 -7.01
C THR A 60 -18.32 5.98 -5.79
N ILE A 61 -17.69 6.11 -4.63
CA ILE A 61 -18.21 5.66 -3.34
C ILE A 61 -18.42 6.91 -2.49
N GLU A 62 -19.61 7.05 -1.93
CA GLU A 62 -19.96 8.11 -1.01
C GLU A 62 -19.90 7.57 0.41
N LEU A 63 -19.08 8.19 1.24
CA LEU A 63 -18.90 7.89 2.65
C LEU A 63 -19.71 8.88 3.48
N ALA A 64 -20.41 8.39 4.50
CA ALA A 64 -21.13 9.27 5.42
C ALA A 64 -20.21 10.28 6.12
N HIS A 65 -18.97 9.88 6.41
CA HIS A 65 -17.92 10.74 6.94
C HIS A 65 -16.59 10.46 6.23
N GLY A 66 -15.91 11.54 5.84
CA GLY A 66 -14.71 11.50 5.02
C GLY A 66 -13.45 11.01 5.71
N CYS A 67 -13.31 9.69 5.90
CA CYS A 67 -12.16 9.09 6.55
C CYS A 67 -11.63 7.87 5.80
N VAL A 68 -10.31 7.73 5.73
CA VAL A 68 -9.64 6.58 5.10
C VAL A 68 -10.01 5.27 5.79
N ALA A 69 -10.13 5.25 7.13
CA ALA A 69 -10.60 4.07 7.87
C ALA A 69 -11.96 3.56 7.39
N ARG A 70 -12.87 4.48 7.03
CA ARG A 70 -14.19 4.14 6.48
C ARG A 70 -14.10 3.67 5.04
N ALA A 71 -13.29 4.32 4.21
CA ALA A 71 -13.00 3.83 2.85
C ALA A 71 -12.50 2.37 2.88
N LEU A 72 -11.63 2.03 3.84
CA LEU A 72 -11.15 0.66 4.03
C LEU A 72 -12.28 -0.27 4.48
N ARG A 73 -12.98 0.07 5.56
CA ARG A 73 -13.96 -0.83 6.20
C ARG A 73 -15.25 -0.99 5.42
N GLU A 74 -15.77 0.10 4.86
CA GLU A 74 -17.08 0.15 4.19
C GLU A 74 -16.97 -0.27 2.72
N ASP A 75 -15.78 -0.15 2.09
CA ASP A 75 -15.61 -0.47 0.67
C ASP A 75 -14.48 -1.46 0.36
N LEU A 76 -13.23 -1.17 0.73
CA LEU A 76 -12.09 -2.02 0.33
C LEU A 76 -12.23 -3.45 0.87
N LEU A 77 -12.43 -3.64 2.17
CA LEU A 77 -12.45 -4.98 2.76
C LEU A 77 -13.63 -5.83 2.21
N PRO A 78 -14.88 -5.34 2.12
CA PRO A 78 -15.96 -6.06 1.44
C PRO A 78 -15.66 -6.42 -0.01
N LEU A 79 -15.06 -5.49 -0.77
CA LEU A 79 -14.64 -5.75 -2.15
C LEU A 79 -13.60 -6.88 -2.21
N LEU A 80 -12.57 -6.85 -1.37
CA LEU A 80 -11.54 -7.88 -1.36
C LEU A 80 -12.13 -9.24 -1.03
N ARG A 81 -13.08 -9.31 -0.09
CA ARG A 81 -13.78 -10.55 0.22
C ARG A 81 -14.54 -11.11 -0.97
N ALA A 82 -15.18 -10.25 -1.76
CA ALA A 82 -15.87 -10.63 -2.99
C ALA A 82 -14.89 -11.09 -4.09
N LEU A 83 -13.76 -10.39 -4.26
CA LEU A 83 -12.73 -10.75 -5.22
C LEU A 83 -12.05 -12.09 -4.87
N CYS A 84 -11.80 -12.37 -3.59
CA CYS A 84 -11.24 -13.65 -3.16
C CYS A 84 -12.23 -14.83 -3.39
N ALA A 85 -13.52 -14.55 -3.56
CA ALA A 85 -14.52 -15.56 -3.92
C ALA A 85 -14.73 -15.69 -5.44
N ASP A 86 -14.14 -14.80 -6.26
CA ASP A 86 -14.28 -14.84 -7.71
C ASP A 86 -13.26 -15.83 -8.31
N PRO A 87 -13.70 -16.93 -8.97
CA PRO A 87 -12.79 -17.93 -9.53
C PRO A 87 -11.91 -17.40 -10.67
N ARG A 88 -12.18 -16.19 -11.17
CA ARG A 88 -11.37 -15.52 -12.20
C ARG A 88 -10.19 -14.75 -11.60
N VAL A 89 -10.09 -14.66 -10.28
CA VAL A 89 -9.09 -13.86 -9.56
C VAL A 89 -8.19 -14.79 -8.74
N GLU A 90 -6.95 -14.94 -9.19
CA GLU A 90 -5.91 -15.64 -8.43
C GLU A 90 -5.11 -14.68 -7.56
N ARG A 91 -5.00 -13.43 -7.98
CA ARG A 91 -4.18 -12.42 -7.31
C ARG A 91 -4.83 -11.05 -7.35
N ILE A 92 -4.67 -10.32 -6.25
CA ILE A 92 -5.12 -8.94 -6.12
C ILE A 92 -3.88 -8.06 -5.85
N VAL A 93 -3.66 -7.08 -6.73
CA VAL A 93 -2.72 -5.99 -6.49
C VAL A 93 -3.48 -4.83 -5.84
N LEU A 94 -3.18 -4.57 -4.59
CA LEU A 94 -3.61 -3.40 -3.82
C LEU A 94 -2.69 -2.22 -4.18
N HIS A 95 -3.08 -1.43 -5.17
CA HIS A 95 -2.40 -0.17 -5.50
C HIS A 95 -2.84 0.89 -4.50
N LEU A 96 -2.05 1.05 -3.43
CA LEU A 96 -2.33 2.01 -2.37
C LEU A 96 -2.20 3.45 -2.89
N ASP A 97 -3.05 4.33 -2.37
CA ASP A 97 -2.92 5.78 -2.58
C ASP A 97 -1.58 6.27 -1.98
N PRO A 98 -0.89 7.28 -2.58
CA PRO A 98 0.42 7.71 -2.13
C PRO A 98 0.53 8.11 -0.66
N ILE A 99 -0.58 8.52 -0.04
CA ILE A 99 -0.63 8.91 1.38
C ILE A 99 -0.83 7.74 2.34
N VAL A 100 -1.00 6.53 1.82
CA VAL A 100 -1.34 5.36 2.62
C VAL A 100 -0.06 4.58 2.91
N GLU A 101 0.19 4.40 4.20
CA GLU A 101 1.18 3.44 4.69
C GLU A 101 0.62 2.00 4.55
N PRO A 102 1.46 1.01 4.22
CA PRO A 102 1.01 -0.37 4.08
C PRO A 102 0.72 -1.05 5.43
N ALA A 103 1.45 -0.69 6.50
CA ALA A 103 1.34 -1.38 7.79
C ALA A 103 -0.09 -1.35 8.37
N PRO A 104 -0.79 -0.19 8.39
CA PRO A 104 -2.14 -0.14 8.93
C PRO A 104 -3.18 -0.85 8.04
N VAL A 105 -2.94 -0.92 6.72
CA VAL A 105 -3.76 -1.72 5.80
C VAL A 105 -3.57 -3.21 6.08
N CYS A 106 -2.33 -3.68 6.19
CA CYS A 106 -2.03 -5.08 6.53
C CYS A 106 -2.63 -5.48 7.88
N TRP A 107 -2.57 -4.60 8.88
CA TRP A 107 -3.24 -4.83 10.16
C TRP A 107 -4.75 -5.02 9.97
N ALA A 108 -5.41 -4.13 9.20
CA ALA A 108 -6.84 -4.24 8.94
C ALA A 108 -7.21 -5.54 8.20
N LEU A 109 -6.41 -5.97 7.23
CA LEU A 109 -6.64 -7.22 6.48
C LEU A 109 -6.69 -8.44 7.41
N GLY A 110 -5.88 -8.47 8.47
CA GLY A 110 -5.80 -9.60 9.42
C GLY A 110 -6.59 -9.44 10.71
N ASN A 111 -7.22 -8.29 10.97
CA ASN A 111 -7.89 -8.03 12.25
C ASN A 111 -9.35 -7.53 12.10
N VAL A 112 -9.75 -7.00 10.94
CA VAL A 112 -11.11 -6.50 10.74
C VAL A 112 -11.96 -7.59 10.08
N LEU A 113 -13.03 -7.98 10.77
CA LEU A 113 -13.99 -8.96 10.26
C LEU A 113 -14.85 -8.36 9.14
N VAL A 114 -14.98 -9.12 8.05
CA VAL A 114 -15.95 -8.92 6.98
C VAL A 114 -16.93 -10.09 7.04
N GLY A 115 -18.05 -9.88 7.74
CA GLY A 115 -18.93 -10.98 8.15
C GLY A 115 -18.29 -11.78 9.28
N ALA A 116 -17.93 -13.04 9.02
CA ALA A 116 -17.39 -13.95 10.04
C ALA A 116 -15.88 -14.23 9.94
N ALA A 117 -15.19 -13.62 8.97
CA ALA A 117 -13.77 -13.85 8.72
C ALA A 117 -13.06 -12.54 8.36
N THR A 118 -11.76 -12.48 8.62
CA THR A 118 -10.87 -11.44 8.11
C THR A 118 -10.49 -11.74 6.65
N ILE A 119 -9.78 -10.83 5.99
CA ILE A 119 -9.28 -11.09 4.64
C ILE A 119 -8.15 -12.12 4.67
N LEU A 120 -7.30 -12.09 5.69
CA LEU A 120 -6.18 -13.03 5.80
C LEU A 120 -6.58 -14.46 6.22
N ASP A 121 -7.84 -14.68 6.62
CA ASP A 121 -8.39 -16.03 6.77
C ASP A 121 -8.66 -16.72 5.41
N VAL A 122 -8.72 -15.96 4.32
CA VAL A 122 -9.08 -16.45 2.97
C VAL A 122 -8.12 -16.03 1.87
N ALA A 123 -7.08 -15.27 2.19
CA ALA A 123 -6.08 -14.74 1.27
C ALA A 123 -4.72 -14.61 1.98
N ASP A 124 -3.62 -14.71 1.23
CA ASP A 124 -2.27 -14.57 1.76
C ASP A 124 -1.60 -13.32 1.19
N ILE A 125 -0.90 -12.54 2.03
CA ILE A 125 -0.04 -11.45 1.55
C ILE A 125 1.22 -12.07 0.94
N GLU A 126 1.32 -12.01 -0.38
CA GLU A 126 2.47 -12.48 -1.13
C GLU A 126 3.62 -11.48 -1.09
N ALA A 127 3.35 -10.17 -1.09
CA ALA A 127 4.39 -9.15 -0.94
C ALA A 127 3.83 -7.75 -0.59
N VAL A 128 4.64 -6.97 0.11
CA VAL A 128 4.54 -5.50 0.13
C VAL A 128 5.70 -4.92 -0.69
N ILE A 129 5.39 -4.10 -1.70
CA ILE A 129 6.38 -3.54 -2.62
C ILE A 129 6.29 -2.01 -2.61
N ALA A 130 7.41 -1.34 -2.34
CA ALA A 130 7.51 0.12 -2.40
C ALA A 130 8.17 0.57 -3.70
N ALA A 131 7.51 1.45 -4.46
CA ALA A 131 8.11 2.13 -5.59
C ALA A 131 8.75 3.45 -5.11
N VAL A 132 10.05 3.59 -5.33
CA VAL A 132 10.86 4.71 -4.84
C VAL A 132 11.48 5.43 -6.03
N ASP A 133 11.30 6.75 -6.09
CA ASP A 133 12.03 7.60 -7.02
C ASP A 133 13.27 8.17 -6.32
N PRO A 134 14.49 7.71 -6.66
CA PRO A 134 15.69 8.15 -5.96
C PRO A 134 15.99 9.64 -6.12
N ALA A 135 15.43 10.30 -7.14
CA ALA A 135 15.62 11.73 -7.37
C ALA A 135 14.89 12.61 -6.34
N THR A 136 13.80 12.12 -5.76
CA THR A 136 12.89 12.91 -4.93
C THR A 136 12.66 12.32 -3.54
N TRP A 137 12.87 11.01 -3.37
CA TRP A 137 12.47 10.32 -2.14
C TRP A 137 13.19 10.82 -0.88
N LEU A 138 14.46 11.22 -0.96
CA LEU A 138 15.18 11.72 0.22
C LEU A 138 14.62 13.07 0.70
N GLU A 139 14.18 13.92 -0.22
CA GLU A 139 13.48 15.18 0.12
C GLU A 139 12.16 14.86 0.82
N ASP A 140 11.36 13.96 0.26
CA ASP A 140 10.10 13.52 0.88
C ASP A 140 10.35 12.91 2.28
N ALA A 141 11.38 12.06 2.43
CA ALA A 141 11.72 11.36 3.65
C ALA A 141 12.29 12.25 4.77
N THR A 142 12.63 13.50 4.44
CA THR A 142 13.10 14.52 5.40
C THR A 142 12.12 15.68 5.55
N SER A 143 10.98 15.62 4.86
CA SER A 143 9.95 16.65 4.87
C SER A 143 9.12 16.65 6.16
N ASP A 144 8.93 17.84 6.73
CA ASP A 144 8.02 18.11 7.85
C ASP A 144 6.61 18.51 7.38
N VAL A 145 6.37 18.57 6.06
CA VAL A 145 5.09 18.97 5.48
C VAL A 145 3.99 17.97 5.87
N PRO A 146 2.88 18.42 6.48
CA PRO A 146 1.73 17.57 6.76
C PRO A 146 1.08 17.05 5.47
N ILE A 147 0.60 15.80 5.48
CA ILE A 147 -0.10 15.22 4.31
C ILE A 147 -1.32 16.05 3.87
N SER A 148 -2.01 16.71 4.80
CA SER A 148 -3.12 17.63 4.52
C SER A 148 -2.73 18.82 3.63
N GLU A 149 -1.46 19.21 3.64
CA GLU A 149 -0.92 20.29 2.83
C GLU A 149 -0.37 19.81 1.47
N CYS A 150 -0.18 18.49 1.31
CA CYS A 150 0.28 17.88 0.06
C CYS A 150 -0.82 17.69 -1.00
N GLY A 151 -1.98 18.36 -0.84
CA GLY A 151 -3.11 18.26 -1.78
C GLY A 151 -3.96 16.99 -1.61
N TYR A 152 -3.83 16.30 -0.48
CA TYR A 152 -4.65 15.15 -0.12
C TYR A 152 -5.69 15.57 0.92
N GLY A 153 -6.96 15.25 0.67
CA GLY A 153 -8.08 15.61 1.53
C GLY A 153 -8.12 14.82 2.84
N VAL A 154 -7.07 14.89 3.66
CA VAL A 154 -7.03 14.35 5.02
C VAL A 154 -7.40 15.46 6.00
N MET A 155 -8.30 15.17 6.94
CA MET A 155 -8.75 16.13 7.96
C MET A 155 -7.87 16.02 9.22
N GLY A 156 -7.48 17.17 9.79
CA GLY A 156 -6.79 17.27 11.09
C GLY A 156 -5.25 17.18 11.02
N ASP A 157 -4.61 17.12 12.20
CA ASP A 157 -3.16 16.99 12.36
C ASP A 157 -2.70 15.59 11.91
N GLY A 158 -2.43 15.46 10.62
CA GLY A 158 -2.00 14.25 9.91
C GLY A 158 -0.56 13.82 10.20
N PRO A 159 -0.13 12.64 9.73
CA PRO A 159 1.29 12.38 9.61
C PRO A 159 1.93 13.36 8.62
N THR A 160 3.23 13.59 8.76
CA THR A 160 4.03 14.30 7.76
C THR A 160 4.30 13.40 6.55
N LEU A 161 4.69 14.01 5.44
CA LEU A 161 5.14 13.29 4.25
C LEU A 161 6.28 12.33 4.58
N ALA A 162 7.27 12.77 5.38
CA ALA A 162 8.37 11.91 5.82
C ALA A 162 7.89 10.65 6.54
N GLN A 163 6.93 10.78 7.46
CA GLN A 163 6.40 9.64 8.19
C GLN A 163 5.81 8.59 7.25
N VAL A 164 5.01 9.02 6.27
CA VAL A 164 4.38 8.12 5.30
C VAL A 164 5.43 7.44 4.41
N VAL A 165 6.33 8.18 3.79
CA VAL A 165 7.27 7.60 2.81
C VAL A 165 8.33 6.71 3.46
N VAL A 166 8.73 7.02 4.70
CA VAL A 166 9.59 6.16 5.52
C VAL A 166 8.84 4.90 5.94
N GLY A 167 7.57 5.03 6.35
CA GLY A 167 6.71 3.90 6.70
C GLY A 167 6.46 2.94 5.51
N GLN A 168 6.28 3.49 4.31
CA GLN A 168 6.14 2.71 3.07
C GLN A 168 7.37 1.84 2.80
N VAL A 169 8.57 2.42 2.87
CA VAL A 169 9.82 1.69 2.63
C VAL A 169 10.16 0.73 3.78
N GLY A 170 10.04 1.17 5.03
CA GLY A 170 10.40 0.37 6.21
C GLY A 170 9.51 -0.85 6.45
N PHE A 171 8.40 -0.95 5.73
CA PHE A 171 7.48 -2.08 5.76
C PHE A 171 7.51 -2.94 4.47
N ALA A 172 8.28 -2.52 3.47
CA ALA A 172 8.34 -3.21 2.19
C ALA A 172 9.18 -4.49 2.28
N ASP A 173 8.72 -5.54 1.59
CA ASP A 173 9.49 -6.75 1.33
C ASP A 173 10.38 -6.59 0.08
N ALA A 174 10.04 -5.65 -0.80
CA ALA A 174 10.86 -5.23 -1.95
C ALA A 174 10.75 -3.73 -2.21
N VAL A 175 11.85 -3.13 -2.66
CA VAL A 175 11.93 -1.75 -3.13
C VAL A 175 12.25 -1.74 -4.62
N VAL A 176 11.38 -1.09 -5.39
CA VAL A 176 11.53 -0.90 -6.83
C VAL A 176 11.94 0.55 -7.09
N LEU A 177 13.17 0.75 -7.58
CA LEU A 177 13.71 2.08 -7.90
C LEU A 177 13.28 2.51 -9.30
N THR A 178 12.76 3.73 -9.48
CA THR A 178 12.37 4.25 -10.81
C THR A 178 13.56 4.40 -11.76
N THR A 179 14.74 4.65 -11.21
CA THR A 179 16.00 4.88 -11.94
C THR A 179 17.13 4.07 -11.32
N ALA A 180 18.15 3.78 -12.13
CA ALA A 180 19.30 3.01 -11.71
C ALA A 180 20.25 3.80 -10.78
N ALA A 181 21.10 3.08 -10.06
CA ALA A 181 21.99 3.61 -9.02
C ALA A 181 23.15 4.50 -9.52
N GLU A 182 23.24 4.79 -10.82
CA GLU A 182 24.39 5.51 -11.42
C GLU A 182 24.41 7.01 -11.09
N THR A 183 23.33 7.54 -10.50
CA THR A 183 23.25 8.95 -10.09
C THR A 183 23.62 9.12 -8.60
N TRP A 184 24.21 10.27 -8.25
CA TRP A 184 24.51 10.60 -6.85
C TRP A 184 23.28 10.53 -5.93
N PRO A 185 22.09 11.06 -6.30
CA PRO A 185 20.87 10.88 -5.51
C PRO A 185 20.53 9.40 -5.27
N ALA A 186 20.67 8.56 -6.29
CA ALA A 186 20.39 7.14 -6.16
C ALA A 186 21.38 6.43 -5.22
N ALA A 187 22.67 6.81 -5.22
CA ALA A 187 23.64 6.29 -4.25
C ALA A 187 23.27 6.66 -2.81
N GLN A 188 22.85 7.91 -2.57
CA GLN A 188 22.42 8.37 -1.24
C GLN A 188 21.17 7.62 -0.76
N VAL A 189 20.16 7.50 -1.62
CA VAL A 189 18.94 6.76 -1.30
C VAL A 189 19.28 5.29 -1.00
N ASN A 190 20.11 4.63 -1.81
CA ASN A 190 20.51 3.25 -1.54
C ASN A 190 21.17 3.07 -0.16
N ALA A 191 22.05 3.99 0.25
CA ALA A 191 22.70 3.93 1.56
C ALA A 191 21.72 4.10 2.74
N VAL A 192 20.62 4.84 2.53
CA VAL A 192 19.51 4.95 3.51
C VAL A 192 18.68 3.67 3.51
N LEU A 193 18.35 3.13 2.33
CA LEU A 193 17.59 1.88 2.18
C LEU A 193 18.30 0.69 2.82
N ASP A 194 19.65 0.62 2.77
CA ASP A 194 20.45 -0.41 3.44
C ASP A 194 20.20 -0.47 4.96
N ARG A 195 19.77 0.64 5.56
CA ARG A 195 19.47 0.74 7.00
C ARG A 195 17.98 0.62 7.28
N LEU A 196 17.15 1.24 6.45
CA LEU A 196 15.71 1.31 6.66
C LEU A 196 14.99 0.00 6.27
N ALA A 197 15.46 -0.67 5.23
CA ALA A 197 14.89 -1.90 4.69
C ALA A 197 15.98 -2.92 4.30
N PRO A 198 16.87 -3.34 5.24
CA PRO A 198 18.03 -4.18 4.94
C PRO A 198 17.70 -5.55 4.34
N GLY A 199 16.50 -6.08 4.62
CA GLY A 199 16.04 -7.36 4.09
C GLY A 199 15.19 -7.25 2.83
N ALA A 200 14.90 -6.04 2.34
CA ALA A 200 14.06 -5.86 1.18
C ALA A 200 14.84 -6.12 -0.11
N ALA A 201 14.27 -6.91 -1.02
CA ALA A 201 14.83 -7.08 -2.35
C ALA A 201 14.86 -5.72 -3.09
N ARG A 202 15.92 -5.44 -3.86
CA ARG A 202 16.04 -4.18 -4.62
C ARG A 202 16.10 -4.45 -6.12
N VAL A 203 15.22 -3.80 -6.88
CA VAL A 203 15.13 -3.96 -8.34
C VAL A 203 14.91 -2.59 -8.99
N VAL A 204 15.39 -2.39 -10.22
CA VAL A 204 15.13 -1.18 -11.00
C VAL A 204 13.90 -1.38 -11.89
N LEU A 205 12.98 -0.43 -11.87
CA LEU A 205 11.66 -0.49 -12.52
C LEU A 205 11.73 -0.79 -14.02
N GLY A 206 12.73 -0.23 -14.72
CA GLY A 206 12.97 -0.48 -16.15
C GLY A 206 13.31 -1.94 -16.49
N GLY A 207 13.69 -2.76 -15.52
CA GLY A 207 13.95 -4.19 -15.67
C GLY A 207 13.02 -5.07 -14.84
N VAL A 208 11.89 -4.55 -14.36
CA VAL A 208 10.96 -5.35 -13.55
C VAL A 208 10.24 -6.36 -14.42
N GLU A 209 10.57 -7.62 -14.18
CA GLU A 209 9.73 -8.75 -14.52
C GLU A 209 9.01 -9.23 -13.24
N PRO A 210 7.67 -9.34 -13.23
CA PRO A 210 6.91 -9.65 -12.02
C PRO A 210 7.31 -10.95 -11.31
N LEU A 211 7.54 -12.03 -12.06
CA LEU A 211 7.91 -13.32 -11.46
C LEU A 211 9.32 -13.27 -10.82
N PRO A 212 10.37 -12.81 -11.53
CA PRO A 212 11.67 -12.55 -10.91
C PRO A 212 11.63 -11.61 -9.72
N LEU A 213 10.82 -10.54 -9.77
CA LEU A 213 10.67 -9.61 -8.65
C LEU A 213 10.13 -10.33 -7.41
N LEU A 214 9.03 -11.08 -7.55
CA LEU A 214 8.45 -11.83 -6.43
C LEU A 214 9.38 -12.93 -5.91
N ALA A 215 10.10 -13.61 -6.81
CA ALA A 215 11.06 -14.65 -6.46
C ALA A 215 12.32 -14.10 -5.76
N ALA A 216 12.69 -12.84 -6.01
CA ALA A 216 13.83 -12.20 -5.34
C ALA A 216 13.53 -11.85 -3.87
N ILE A 217 12.27 -11.88 -3.46
CA ILE A 217 11.89 -11.53 -2.10
C ILE A 217 12.20 -12.69 -1.15
N PRO A 218 12.97 -12.47 -0.07
CA PRO A 218 13.37 -13.54 0.84
C PRO A 218 12.18 -14.30 1.47
N ASP A 219 12.37 -15.58 1.76
CA ASP A 219 11.35 -16.43 2.41
C ASP A 219 10.99 -15.95 3.83
N ASN A 220 11.92 -15.27 4.50
CA ASN A 220 11.72 -14.66 5.82
C ASN A 220 11.24 -13.20 5.76
N ALA A 221 10.82 -12.73 4.58
CA ALA A 221 10.24 -11.40 4.44
C ALA A 221 8.98 -11.25 5.30
N ARG A 222 8.61 -10.00 5.57
CA ARG A 222 7.59 -9.70 6.56
C ARG A 222 6.19 -10.12 6.10
N ARG A 223 5.91 -10.03 4.80
CA ARG A 223 4.62 -10.46 4.20
C ARG A 223 3.42 -9.84 4.94
N GLY A 224 3.53 -8.56 5.27
CA GLY A 224 2.50 -7.83 6.01
C GLY A 224 2.40 -8.15 7.51
N GLN A 225 3.22 -9.05 8.05
CA GLN A 225 3.27 -9.32 9.48
C GLN A 225 3.81 -8.10 10.25
N MET A 226 3.21 -7.80 11.39
CA MET A 226 3.74 -6.79 12.30
C MET A 226 4.85 -7.46 13.13
N ASN A 227 6.02 -6.84 13.23
CA ASN A 227 7.10 -7.38 14.06
C ASN A 227 6.78 -7.11 15.55
N PRO A 228 6.63 -8.13 16.41
CA PRO A 228 6.22 -7.94 17.81
C PRO A 228 7.30 -7.25 18.68
N THR A 229 8.57 -7.28 18.27
CA THR A 229 9.71 -6.66 18.98
C THR A 229 10.26 -5.42 18.29
N ALA A 230 9.89 -5.15 17.04
CA ALA A 230 10.03 -3.78 16.56
C ALA A 230 9.13 -2.95 17.45
N LEU A 231 9.65 -1.89 18.05
CA LEU A 231 8.81 -0.76 18.43
C LEU A 231 7.92 -0.52 17.22
N ILE A 232 6.65 -0.90 17.30
CA ILE A 232 5.62 -0.29 16.47
C ILE A 232 5.88 1.18 16.74
N PRO A 233 6.42 1.92 15.77
CA PRO A 233 6.68 3.30 16.03
C PRO A 233 5.31 3.89 16.40
N PRO A 234 5.20 4.76 17.41
CA PRO A 234 3.90 5.23 17.90
C PRO A 234 2.96 5.71 16.77
N PHE A 235 3.51 6.10 15.61
CA PHE A 235 2.79 6.45 14.39
C PHE A 235 2.02 5.31 13.67
N ALA A 236 2.43 4.04 13.74
CA ALA A 236 1.74 2.95 13.01
C ALA A 236 0.45 2.45 13.70
N VAL A 237 0.27 2.78 14.99
CA VAL A 237 -0.96 2.49 15.76
C VAL A 237 -1.69 3.78 16.19
N ARG A 238 -1.01 4.94 16.19
CA ARG A 238 -1.61 6.25 16.51
C ARG A 238 -1.63 7.24 15.33
N GLY A 239 -1.55 6.76 14.09
CA GLY A 239 -1.73 7.61 12.92
C GLY A 239 -3.22 7.99 12.72
N PRO A 240 -3.54 9.27 12.48
CA PRO A 240 -4.92 9.77 12.31
C PRO A 240 -5.64 9.19 11.09
N VAL A 241 -4.92 8.50 10.19
CA VAL A 241 -5.49 7.87 8.99
C VAL A 241 -6.46 6.73 9.35
N LEU A 242 -6.31 6.12 10.54
CA LEU A 242 -7.22 5.09 11.05
C LEU A 242 -8.01 5.50 12.30
N PHE A 243 -7.65 6.60 12.96
CA PHE A 243 -8.38 7.09 14.12
C PHE A 243 -9.46 8.09 13.71
N CYS A 244 -10.71 7.63 13.66
CA CYS A 244 -11.86 8.53 13.76
C CYS A 244 -11.88 9.14 15.17
N PRO A 245 -11.87 10.48 15.35
CA PRO A 245 -12.32 11.07 16.59
C PRO A 245 -13.81 10.73 16.75
N GLY A 246 -14.13 9.78 17.63
CA GLY A 246 -15.51 9.31 17.86
C GLY A 246 -15.67 7.79 18.00
N SER A 247 -14.65 6.97 17.71
CA SER A 247 -14.72 5.52 17.94
C SER A 247 -14.17 5.15 19.32
N LEU A 248 -14.78 5.68 20.37
CA LEU A 248 -14.62 5.19 21.74
C LEU A 248 -15.91 4.46 22.14
N ALA A 249 -15.72 3.21 22.58
CA ALA A 249 -16.69 2.28 23.16
C ALA A 249 -17.67 1.60 22.20
N ILE A 250 -17.31 0.40 21.75
CA ILE A 250 -18.24 -0.73 21.80
C ILE A 250 -17.45 -1.86 22.47
N GLY A 251 -17.94 -2.31 23.62
CA GLY A 251 -17.31 -3.32 24.47
C GLY A 251 -17.44 -4.74 23.95
#